data_AF-A0A944UKT7-F1
#
_entry.id   AF-A0A944UKT7-F1
#
_cell.length_a   1.000
_cell.length_b   1.000
_cell.length_c   1.000
_cell.angle_alpha   90.00
_cell.angle_beta   90.00
_cell.angle_gamma   90.00
#
_symmetry.space_group_name_H-M   'P 1'
#
loop_
_entity.id
_entity.type
_entity.pdbx_description
1 polymer ?
#
loop_
_entity_poly.entity_id
_entity_poly.type
_entity_poly.pdbx_seq_one_letter_code
_entity_poly.pdbx_strand_id
1 'polypeptide(L)' 'MARETIILECTEARKEGKQPSRYMASRNKKLQSDPVEKKKYNRFLRRHTVHKEIKS' A
#
# COMPACT_ATOMS: atom_id res chain seq x y z
N MET A 1 2.37 12.68 19.26
CA MET A 1 2.61 12.93 17.82
C MET A 1 1.55 12.19 17.03
N ALA A 2 0.87 12.86 16.10
CA ALA A 2 -0.18 12.22 15.30
C ALA A 2 0.45 11.15 14.41
N ARG A 3 -0.05 9.91 14.51
CA ARG A 3 0.24 8.87 13.51
C ARG A 3 -0.53 9.27 12.26
N GLU A 4 0.14 9.36 11.14
CA GLU A 4 -0.51 9.72 9.88
C GLU A 4 -1.20 8.49 9.29
N THR A 5 -2.42 8.69 8.80
CA THR A 5 -3.12 7.67 8.04
C THR A 5 -2.60 7.68 6.61
N ILE A 6 -2.11 6.52 6.16
CA ILE A 6 -1.55 6.30 4.84
C ILE A 6 -2.38 5.26 4.08
N ILE A 7 -2.35 5.34 2.76
CA ILE A 7 -2.99 4.36 1.86
C ILE A 7 -1.89 3.56 1.16
N LEU A 8 -1.97 2.24 1.21
CA LEU A 8 -1.11 1.31 0.48
C LEU A 8 -1.87 0.79 -0.75
N GLU A 9 -1.35 1.03 -1.96
CA GLU A 9 -1.94 0.55 -3.23
C GLU A 9 -1.07 -0.53 -3.88
N CYS A 10 -1.71 -1.54 -4.47
CA CYS A 10 -1.05 -2.57 -5.26
C CYS A 10 -0.39 -2.00 -6.52
N THR A 11 0.89 -2.32 -6.75
CA THR A 11 1.66 -1.84 -7.92
C THR A 11 1.52 -2.73 -9.16
N GLU A 12 1.09 -3.99 -8.98
CA GLU A 12 1.04 -4.99 -10.04
C GLU A 12 -0.29 -4.98 -10.80
N ALA A 13 -1.40 -4.73 -10.10
CA ALA A 13 -2.75 -4.86 -10.65
C ALA A 13 -3.01 -3.98 -11.89
N ARG A 14 -2.49 -2.74 -11.89
CA ARG A 14 -2.66 -1.82 -13.04
C ARG A 14 -1.99 -2.35 -14.31
N LYS A 15 -0.86 -3.04 -14.19
CA LYS A 15 -0.15 -3.63 -15.34
C LYS A 15 -0.92 -4.80 -15.94
N GLU A 16 -1.69 -5.51 -15.11
CA GLU A 16 -2.54 -6.63 -15.53
C GLU A 16 -3.95 -6.20 -15.93
N GLY A 17 -4.21 -4.89 -16.06
CA GLY A 17 -5.53 -4.36 -16.43
C GLY A 17 -6.61 -4.56 -15.35
N LYS A 18 -6.23 -4.89 -14.11
CA LYS A 18 -7.15 -5.09 -12.99
C LYS A 18 -7.15 -3.91 -12.04
N GLN A 19 -8.23 -3.78 -11.28
CA GLN A 19 -8.34 -2.74 -10.27
C GLN A 19 -7.32 -2.99 -9.13
N PRO A 20 -6.56 -1.99 -8.69
CA PRO A 20 -5.60 -2.16 -7.61
C PRO A 20 -6.31 -2.27 -6.26
N SER A 21 -5.86 -3.25 -5.46
CA SER A 21 -6.27 -3.37 -4.06
C SER A 21 -5.64 -2.24 -3.23
N ARG A 22 -6.43 -1.66 -2.32
CA ARG A 22 -6.03 -0.56 -1.43
C ARG A 22 -6.23 -0.93 0.02
N TYR A 23 -5.28 -0.56 0.87
CA TYR A 23 -5.33 -0.77 2.31
C TYR A 23 -5.07 0.54 3.05
N MET A 24 -5.81 0.76 4.14
CA MET A 24 -5.54 1.85 5.07
C MET A 24 -4.58 1.37 6.17
N ALA A 25 -3.56 2.16 6.47
CA ALA A 25 -2.60 1.89 7.54
C ALA A 25 -2.21 3.20 8.25
N SER A 26 -1.55 3.08 9.39
CA SER A 26 -0.98 4.23 10.10
C SER A 26 0.54 4.18 10.06
N ARG A 27 1.19 5.32 9.82
CA ARG A 27 2.65 5.47 9.84
C ARG A 27 3.09 6.50 10.87
N ASN A 28 4.25 6.26 11.46
CA ASN A 28 4.95 7.24 12.30
C ASN A 28 6.15 7.80 11.55
N LYS A 29 6.03 9.04 11.03
CA LYS A 29 7.09 9.71 10.26
C LYS A 29 8.42 9.86 11.00
N LYS A 30 8.41 9.93 12.34
CA LYS A 30 9.64 10.07 13.14
C LYS A 30 10.49 8.81 13.16
N LEU A 31 9.86 7.63 13.14
CA LEU A 31 10.55 6.34 13.15
C LEU A 31 10.81 5.82 11.74
N GLN A 32 9.89 6.09 10.82
CA GLN A 32 9.98 5.64 9.44
C GLN A 32 9.67 6.81 8.49
N SER A 33 10.74 7.44 8.02
CA SER A 33 10.72 8.50 7.02
C SER A 33 10.46 7.97 5.61
N ASP A 34 10.92 6.76 5.33
CA ASP A 34 10.80 6.15 4.01
C ASP A 34 9.37 5.70 3.70
N PRO A 35 8.99 5.66 2.42
CA PRO A 35 7.69 5.13 2.00
C PRO A 35 7.50 3.69 2.47
N VAL A 36 6.31 3.38 2.96
CA VAL A 36 5.99 2.03 3.43
C VAL A 36 5.69 1.12 2.25
N GLU A 37 6.43 0.01 2.16
CA GLU A 37 6.15 -1.08 1.22
C GLU A 37 5.83 -2.36 2.00
N LYS A 38 4.70 -2.99 1.70
CA LYS A 38 4.29 -4.26 2.33
C LYS A 38 3.72 -5.22 1.32
N LYS A 39 4.05 -6.51 1.46
CA LYS A 39 3.36 -7.58 0.76
C LYS A 39 2.00 -7.79 1.41
N LYS A 40 0.94 -7.60 0.64
CA LYS A 40 -0.45 -7.80 1.07
C LYS A 40 -1.19 -8.61 0.02
N TYR A 41 -2.22 -9.32 0.46
CA TYR A 41 -3.07 -10.06 -0.44
C TYR A 41 -3.81 -9.08 -1.37
N ASN A 42 -3.89 -9.40 -2.67
CA ASN A 42 -4.73 -8.68 -3.61
C ASN A 42 -5.90 -9.59 -4.03
N ARG A 43 -7.14 -9.20 -3.68
CA ARG A 43 -8.34 -9.97 -4.01
C ARG A 43 -8.57 -10.14 -5.52
N PHE A 44 -8.17 -9.17 -6.33
CA PHE A 44 -8.36 -9.19 -7.79
C PHE A 44 -7.36 -10.09 -8.52
N LEU A 45 -6.17 -10.25 -7.94
CA LEU A 45 -5.11 -11.14 -8.45
C LEU A 45 -5.08 -12.49 -7.74
N ARG A 46 -5.82 -12.62 -6.63
CA ARG A 46 -5.88 -13.82 -5.77
C ARG A 46 -4.51 -14.28 -5.25
N ARG A 47 -3.54 -13.36 -5.14
CA ARG A 47 -2.17 -13.62 -4.67
C ARG A 47 -1.64 -12.47 -3.83
N HIS A 48 -0.53 -12.69 -3.13
CA HIS A 48 0.18 -11.64 -2.41
C HIS A 48 1.02 -10.82 -3.39
N THR A 49 0.79 -9.51 -3.40
CA THR A 49 1.49 -8.56 -4.27
C THR A 49 2.12 -7.45 -3.45
N VAL A 50 3.07 -6.75 -4.04
CA VAL A 50 3.67 -5.58 -3.39
C VAL A 50 2.67 -4.43 -3.39
N HIS A 51 2.43 -3.86 -2.21
CA HIS A 51 1.65 -2.64 -2.03
C HIS A 51 2.58 -1.54 -1.53
N LYS A 52 2.53 -0.38 -2.19
CA LYS A 52 3.34 0.79 -1.86
C LYS A 52 2.45 1.92 -1.36
N GLU A 53 3.00 2.70 -0.44
CA GLU A 53 2.38 3.93 0.03
C GLU A 53 2.15 4.89 -1.15
N ILE A 54 0.90 5.32 -1.29
CA ILE A 54 0.54 6.45 -2.13
C ILE A 54 0.69 7.70 -1.28
N LYS A 55 1.48 8.66 -1.78
CA LYS A 55 1.38 10.04 -1.28
C LYS A 55 0.01 10.56 -1.67
N SER A 56 -0.83 10.77 -0.67
CA SER A 56 -2.01 11.60 -0.85
C SER A 56 -1.63 13.07 -0.96
#